data_AF-A0A914XDZ4-F1
#
_entry.id   AF-A0A914XDZ4-F1
#
_cell.length_a   1.000
_cell.length_b   1.000
_cell.length_c   1.000
_cell.angle_alpha   90.00
_cell.angle_beta   90.00
_cell.angle_gamma   90.00
#
_symmetry.space_group_name_H-M   'P 1'
#
loop_
_entity.id
_entity.type
_entity.pdbx_description
1 polymer ?
#
loop_
_entity_poly.entity_id
_entity_poly.type
_entity_poly.pdbx_seq_one_letter_code
_entity_poly.pdbx_strand_id
1 'polypeptide(L)'
;MLRRYTPFGLETLNLSAKVTTIGSSNCDLTIESDSLEPQHAVIEYNPVSRSFWMKDLGTSSGTIVNGQPLYGTMELKQGDQIKFGYGPEYIFEVAAQPLRDTSASRRTLPPTASRLPSMNE
;
A
#
# COMPACT_ATOMS: atom_id res chain seq x y z
N MET A 1 1.65 -8.95 -3.84
CA MET A 1 0.63 -9.03 -4.89
C MET A 1 -0.29 -7.83 -4.75
N LEU A 2 -0.92 -7.38 -5.83
CA LEU A 2 -1.96 -6.36 -5.82
C LEU A 2 -3.30 -7.04 -6.05
N ARG A 3 -4.34 -6.63 -5.33
CA ARG A 3 -5.69 -7.16 -5.48
C ARG A 3 -6.66 -6.03 -5.80
N ARG A 4 -7.58 -6.23 -6.72
CA ARG A 4 -8.69 -5.29 -6.97
C ARG A 4 -10.02 -6.02 -7.09
N TYR A 5 -11.09 -5.33 -6.68
CA TYR A 5 -12.46 -5.80 -6.91
C TYR A 5 -12.97 -5.19 -8.22
N THR A 6 -13.21 -6.03 -9.21
CA THR A 6 -13.88 -5.64 -10.46
C THR A 6 -15.32 -6.15 -10.43
N PRO A 7 -16.23 -5.57 -11.24
CA PRO A 7 -17.58 -6.10 -11.37
C PRO A 7 -17.62 -7.56 -11.88
N PHE A 8 -16.53 -8.05 -12.46
CA PHE A 8 -16.38 -9.42 -12.96
C PHE A 8 -15.76 -10.38 -11.93
N GLY A 9 -15.27 -9.89 -10.79
CA GLY A 9 -14.69 -10.70 -9.73
C GLY A 9 -13.48 -10.05 -9.06
N LEU A 10 -12.73 -10.86 -8.30
CA LEU A 10 -11.48 -10.44 -7.70
C LEU A 10 -10.34 -10.65 -8.70
N GLU A 11 -9.65 -9.58 -9.08
CA GLU A 11 -8.43 -9.69 -9.85
C GLU A 11 -7.22 -9.62 -8.93
N THR A 12 -6.26 -10.53 -9.15
CA THR A 12 -5.02 -10.61 -8.36
C THR A 12 -3.84 -10.55 -9.30
N LEU A 13 -2.96 -9.57 -9.06
CA LEU A 13 -1.76 -9.30 -9.83
C LEU A 13 -0.53 -9.67 -8.99
N ASN A 14 0.23 -10.66 -9.43
CA ASN A 14 1.42 -11.12 -8.72
C ASN A 14 2.58 -10.15 -8.97
N LEU A 15 3.28 -9.77 -7.89
CA LEU A 15 4.46 -8.92 -7.98
C LEU A 15 5.71 -9.79 -8.09
N SER A 16 6.68 -9.33 -8.88
CA SER A 16 7.98 -9.97 -8.99
C SER A 16 8.89 -9.56 -7.81
N ALA A 17 9.74 -10.46 -7.35
CA ALA A 17 10.67 -10.24 -6.24
C ALA A 17 11.94 -9.44 -6.66
N LYS A 18 11.85 -8.58 -7.67
CA LYS A 18 12.94 -7.70 -8.14
C LYS A 18 12.41 -6.31 -8.43
N VAL A 19 11.98 -6.08 -9.66
CA VAL A 19 11.34 -4.84 -10.12
C VAL A 19 10.11 -5.26 -10.89
N THR A 20 8.99 -4.62 -10.61
CA THR A 20 7.73 -4.84 -11.31
C THR A 20 7.28 -3.51 -11.88
N THR A 21 7.20 -3.41 -13.20
CA THR A 21 6.70 -2.19 -13.87
C THR A 21 5.19 -2.30 -14.03
N ILE A 22 4.47 -1.20 -13.77
CA ILE A 22 3.02 -1.10 -13.86
C ILE A 22 2.66 -0.05 -14.90
N GLY A 23 1.74 -0.37 -15.80
CA GLY A 23 1.21 0.58 -16.77
C GLY A 23 0.15 -0.02 -17.69
N SER A 24 -0.22 0.69 -18.76
CA SER A 24 -1.29 0.26 -19.67
C SER A 24 -0.86 -0.69 -20.78
N SER A 25 0.44 -0.79 -21.08
CA SER A 25 0.97 -1.64 -22.15
C SER A 25 2.45 -1.93 -21.96
N ASN A 26 2.91 -3.14 -22.32
CA ASN A 26 4.31 -3.56 -22.32
C ASN A 26 5.00 -3.50 -20.94
N CYS A 27 4.27 -3.90 -19.88
CA CYS A 27 4.75 -3.93 -18.50
C CYS A 27 4.46 -5.27 -17.82
N ASP A 28 5.17 -5.58 -16.73
CA ASP A 28 4.92 -6.77 -15.90
C ASP A 28 3.46 -6.82 -15.43
N LEU A 29 2.94 -5.67 -14.99
CA LEU A 29 1.54 -5.51 -14.63
C LEU A 29 0.86 -4.54 -15.58
N THR A 30 -0.01 -5.11 -16.42
CA THR A 30 -0.82 -4.35 -17.34
C THR A 30 -2.16 -4.03 -16.70
N ILE A 31 -2.47 -2.75 -16.54
CA ILE A 31 -3.74 -2.25 -16.03
C ILE A 31 -4.52 -1.63 -17.19
N GLU A 32 -5.69 -2.19 -17.46
CA GLU A 32 -6.62 -1.64 -18.44
C GLU A 32 -7.26 -0.35 -17.89
N SER A 33 -6.66 0.80 -18.21
CA SER A 33 -7.21 2.12 -17.89
C SER A 33 -6.67 3.14 -18.89
N ASP A 34 -7.59 3.93 -19.46
CA ASP A 34 -7.27 4.95 -20.47
C ASP A 34 -6.42 6.11 -19.91
N SER A 35 -6.47 6.31 -18.60
CA SER A 35 -5.72 7.36 -17.89
C SER A 35 -4.31 6.93 -17.45
N LEU A 36 -3.85 5.75 -17.87
CA LEU A 36 -2.54 5.19 -17.52
C LEU A 36 -1.61 5.14 -18.73
N GLU A 37 -0.37 5.49 -18.49
CA GLU A 37 0.68 5.39 -19.49
C GLU A 37 1.30 3.98 -19.50
N PRO A 38 1.95 3.57 -20.60
CA PRO A 38 2.59 2.26 -20.70
C PRO A 38 3.59 2.03 -19.57
N GLN A 39 4.29 3.06 -19.10
CA GLN A 39 5.13 3.00 -17.89
C GLN A 39 4.63 4.03 -16.87
N HIS A 40 3.74 3.61 -15.99
CA HIS A 40 3.11 4.50 -15.01
C HIS A 40 3.92 4.58 -13.72
N ALA A 41 4.14 3.42 -13.10
CA ALA A 41 4.88 3.32 -11.86
C ALA A 41 5.74 2.06 -11.86
N VAL A 42 6.75 2.04 -11.01
CA VAL A 42 7.59 0.86 -10.77
C VAL A 42 7.52 0.50 -9.29
N ILE A 43 7.42 -0.79 -9.01
CA ILE A 43 7.55 -1.34 -7.66
C ILE A 43 8.88 -2.09 -7.60
N GLU A 44 9.80 -1.59 -6.79
CA GLU A 44 11.08 -2.21 -6.48
C GLU A 44 10.96 -3.00 -5.17
N TYR A 45 11.30 -4.29 -5.22
CA TYR A 45 11.39 -5.11 -4.01
C TYR A 45 12.81 -5.09 -3.49
N ASN A 46 12.98 -4.69 -2.22
CA ASN A 46 14.26 -4.74 -1.56
C ASN A 46 14.39 -6.05 -0.76
N PRO A 47 15.14 -7.07 -1.24
CA PRO A 47 15.26 -8.35 -0.56
C PRO A 47 15.99 -8.24 0.79
N VAL A 48 16.76 -7.17 1.02
CA VAL A 48 17.52 -6.95 2.26
C VAL A 48 16.58 -6.58 3.41
N SER A 49 15.69 -5.61 3.20
CA SER A 49 14.72 -5.18 4.20
C SER A 49 13.37 -5.93 4.11
N ARG A 50 13.17 -6.72 3.04
CA ARG A 50 11.90 -7.33 2.64
C ARG A 50 10.77 -6.29 2.49
N SER A 51 11.13 -5.06 2.11
CA SER A 51 10.20 -3.97 1.86
C SER A 51 9.94 -3.82 0.36
N PHE A 52 8.74 -3.37 0.01
CA PHE A 52 8.42 -2.96 -1.35
C PHE A 52 8.43 -1.43 -1.42
N TRP A 53 9.05 -0.89 -2.45
CA TRP A 53 9.16 0.54 -2.70
C TRP A 53 8.48 0.85 -4.02
N MET A 54 7.53 1.77 -3.98
CA MET A 54 6.83 2.24 -5.16
C MET A 54 7.39 3.57 -5.60
N LYS A 55 7.61 3.72 -6.90
CA LYS A 55 8.08 4.94 -7.51
C LYS A 55 7.23 5.30 -8.71
N ASP A 56 6.71 6.52 -8.73
CA ASP A 56 6.00 7.06 -9.89
C ASP A 56 7.02 7.63 -10.89
N LEU A 57 6.79 7.41 -12.19
CA LEU A 57 7.69 7.87 -13.25
C LEU A 57 7.40 9.30 -13.72
N GLY A 58 6.55 10.05 -13.00
CA GLY A 58 6.14 11.40 -13.37
C GLY A 58 4.92 11.39 -14.30
N THR A 59 3.96 10.54 -13.99
CA THR A 59 2.78 10.35 -14.84
C THR A 59 1.82 11.54 -14.75
N SER A 60 1.10 11.82 -15.83
CA SER A 60 0.14 12.94 -15.88
C SER A 60 -0.96 12.86 -14.82
N SER A 61 -1.39 11.65 -14.47
CA SER A 61 -2.45 11.42 -13.47
C SER A 61 -1.88 11.23 -12.05
N GLY A 62 -0.58 10.94 -11.91
CA GLY A 62 0.07 10.57 -10.67
C GLY A 62 -0.37 9.22 -10.12
N THR A 63 0.23 8.84 -8.99
CA THR A 63 -0.15 7.67 -8.19
C THR A 63 -0.60 8.14 -6.81
N ILE A 64 -1.68 7.60 -6.29
CA ILE A 64 -2.21 7.92 -4.95
C ILE A 64 -2.07 6.67 -4.07
N VAL A 65 -1.44 6.79 -2.91
CA VAL A 65 -1.28 5.70 -1.93
C VAL A 65 -1.92 6.14 -0.61
N ASN A 66 -2.83 5.34 -0.07
CA ASN A 66 -3.64 5.66 1.12
C ASN A 66 -4.32 7.04 1.05
N GLY A 67 -4.80 7.43 -0.13
CA GLY A 67 -5.42 8.74 -0.34
C GLY A 67 -4.42 9.91 -0.40
N GLN A 68 -3.11 9.65 -0.34
CA GLN A 68 -2.07 10.66 -0.50
C GLN A 68 -1.36 10.51 -1.86
N PRO A 69 -1.18 11.60 -2.64
CA PRO A 69 -0.39 11.54 -3.86
C PRO A 69 1.06 11.17 -3.54
N LEU A 70 1.58 10.22 -4.30
CA LEU A 70 2.95 9.73 -4.21
C LEU A 70 3.87 10.73 -4.92
N TYR A 71 4.84 11.25 -4.19
CA TYR A 71 5.86 12.14 -4.72
C TYR A 71 7.23 11.44 -4.65
N GLY A 72 7.78 11.05 -5.80
CA GLY A 72 9.06 10.35 -5.88
C GLY A 72 8.93 8.87 -5.56
N THR A 73 9.46 8.43 -4.41
CA THR A 73 9.48 7.02 -4.00
C THR A 73 8.88 6.88 -2.60
N MET A 74 7.99 5.90 -2.40
CA MET A 74 7.33 5.61 -1.13
C MET A 74 7.41 4.11 -0.79
N GLU A 75 7.57 3.76 0.49
CA GLU A 75 7.50 2.37 0.94
C GLU A 75 6.05 1.89 0.98
N LEU A 76 5.77 0.72 0.39
CA LEU A 76 4.48 0.03 0.44
C LEU A 76 4.46 -1.02 1.56
N LYS A 77 3.36 -1.06 2.29
CA LYS A 77 3.07 -1.96 3.41
C LYS A 77 1.79 -2.75 3.15
N GLN A 78 1.71 -3.93 3.78
CA GLN A 78 0.54 -4.81 3.66
C GLN A 78 -0.74 -4.06 4.05
N GLY A 79 -1.75 -4.12 3.18
CA GLY A 79 -3.03 -3.44 3.32
C GLY A 79 -3.07 -2.05 2.69
N ASP A 80 -1.97 -1.55 2.12
CA ASP A 80 -1.96 -0.22 1.50
C ASP A 80 -2.85 -0.18 0.26
N GLN A 81 -3.66 0.88 0.17
CA GLN A 81 -4.54 1.15 -0.95
C GLN A 81 -3.79 2.04 -1.96
N ILE A 82 -3.59 1.54 -3.16
CA ILE A 82 -2.87 2.18 -4.25
C ILE A 82 -3.87 2.44 -5.37
N LYS A 83 -3.98 3.69 -5.79
CA LYS A 83 -4.82 4.12 -6.89
C LYS A 83 -3.95 4.77 -7.95
N PHE A 84 -4.00 4.24 -9.15
CA PHE A 84 -3.23 4.76 -10.28
C PHE A 84 -4.09 5.77 -11.05
N GLY A 85 -3.71 7.04 -11.01
CA GLY A 85 -4.45 8.12 -11.62
C GLY A 85 -5.94 8.15 -11.26
N TYR A 86 -6.80 8.25 -12.28
CA TYR A 86 -8.26 8.16 -12.15
C TYR A 86 -8.79 6.73 -12.25
N GLY A 87 -7.89 5.74 -12.26
CA GLY A 87 -8.22 4.32 -12.40
C GLY A 87 -8.77 3.69 -11.11
N PRO A 88 -8.91 2.35 -11.11
CA PRO A 88 -9.39 1.61 -9.96
C PRO A 88 -8.37 1.60 -8.82
N GLU A 89 -8.88 1.32 -7.62
CA GLU A 89 -8.07 1.15 -6.42
C GLU A 89 -7.62 -0.31 -6.29
N TYR A 90 -6.35 -0.48 -5.90
CA TYR A 90 -5.67 -1.74 -5.69
C TYR A 90 -5.23 -1.83 -4.25
N ILE A 91 -5.38 -3.01 -3.66
CA ILE A 91 -4.90 -3.30 -2.32
C ILE A 91 -3.60 -4.07 -2.44
N PHE A 92 -2.53 -3.51 -1.87
CA PHE A 92 -1.25 -4.17 -1.78
C PHE A 92 -1.25 -5.19 -0.65
N GLU A 93 -1.05 -6.45 -1.02
CA GLU A 93 -1.00 -7.56 -0.08
C GLU A 93 0.32 -8.28 -0.25
N VAL A 94 1.16 -8.25 0.78
CA VAL A 94 2.33 -9.13 0.82
C VAL A 94 1.82 -10.52 1.12
N ALA A 95 2.23 -11.51 0.33
CA ALA A 95 2.11 -12.91 0.71
C ALA A 95 3.12 -13.21 1.83
N ALA A 96 3.03 -12.46 2.92
CA ALA A 96 3.75 -12.74 4.14
C ALA A 96 3.05 -13.97 4.73
N GLN A 97 3.80 -15.06 4.84
CA GLN A 97 3.46 -16.10 5.81
C GLN A 97 3.08 -15.42 7.13
N PRO A 98 1.95 -15.78 7.77
CA PRO A 98 1.45 -15.09 8.95
C PRO A 98 2.47 -15.27 10.08
N LEU A 99 3.39 -14.32 10.21
CA LEU A 99 4.39 -14.36 11.27
C LEU A 99 4.55 -12.95 11.84
N ARG A 100 3.74 -12.77 12.89
CA ARG A 100 4.03 -12.05 14.13
C ARG A 100 3.63 -10.58 14.15
N ASP A 101 2.57 -10.37 14.92
CA ASP A 101 2.28 -9.18 15.72
C ASP A 101 3.53 -8.32 15.95
N THR A 102 3.50 -7.07 15.51
CA THR A 102 4.34 -6.04 16.14
C THR A 102 3.61 -4.70 16.11
N SER A 103 2.87 -4.50 17.19
CA SER A 103 2.54 -3.24 17.83
C SER A 103 3.18 -1.97 17.23
N ALA A 104 2.32 -1.10 16.70
CA ALA A 104 2.48 0.36 16.78
C ALA A 104 1.12 0.91 17.25
N SER A 105 0.77 0.72 18.53
CA SER A 105 1.15 1.62 19.62
C SER A 105 0.95 3.10 19.27
N ARG A 106 -0.32 3.55 19.29
CA ARG A 106 -0.62 4.90 19.75
C ARG A 106 -1.96 4.95 20.49
N ARG A 107 -1.86 5.24 21.79
CA ARG A 107 -2.90 5.49 22.81
C ARG A 107 -3.37 4.31 23.66
N THR A 108 -2.44 3.71 24.42
CA THR A 108 -2.77 3.33 25.79
C THR A 108 -2.70 4.59 26.67
N LEU A 109 -3.85 5.13 27.05
CA LEU A 109 -3.93 6.00 28.22
C LEU A 109 -3.56 5.14 29.44
N PRO A 110 -2.69 5.60 30.36
CA PRO A 110 -2.44 4.87 31.61
C PRO A 110 -3.70 4.94 32.49
N PRO A 111 -4.23 3.81 33.00
CA PRO A 111 -5.14 3.85 34.13
C PRO A 111 -4.28 3.90 35.41
N THR A 112 -3.79 5.09 35.78
CA THR A 112 -3.21 5.26 37.12
C THR A 112 -3.70 6.56 37.74
N ALA A 113 -4.68 6.42 38.62
CA ALA A 113 -4.63 7.06 39.92
C ALA A 113 -5.38 6.18 40.92
N SER A 114 -4.60 5.41 41.68
CA SER A 114 -5.02 4.61 42.82
C SER A 114 -5.67 5.46 43.92
N ARG A 115 -6.87 5.05 44.33
CA ARG A 115 -7.28 4.72 45.72
C ARG A 115 -7.01 5.73 46.87
N LEU A 116 -8.13 6.35 47.33
CA LEU A 116 -8.58 6.72 48.72
C LEU A 116 -7.88 7.89 49.47
N PRO A 117 -8.44 8.45 50.57
CA PRO A 117 -9.85 8.72 51.01
C PRO A 117 -10.06 10.15 51.60
N SER A 118 -11.31 10.58 51.86
CA SER A 118 -11.76 11.56 52.91
C SER A 118 -13.25 11.92 52.66
N MET A 119 -14.23 11.53 53.48
CA MET A 119 -14.67 12.15 54.75
C MET A 119 -14.93 13.66 54.68
N ASN A 120 -16.22 14.03 54.58
CA ASN A 120 -16.96 15.18 55.15
C ASN A 120 -18.21 15.45 54.26
N GLU A 121 -19.46 15.64 54.70
CA GLU A 121 -20.10 16.02 55.98
C GLU A 121 -21.47 15.34 56.10
#